data_AF-D1FXS2-F1
#
_entry.id   AF-D1FXS2-F1
#
_cell.length_a   1.000
_cell.length_b   1.000
_cell.length_c   1.000
_cell.angle_alpha   90.00
_cell.angle_beta   90.00
_cell.angle_gamma   90.00
#
_symmetry.space_group_name_H-M   'P 1'
#
loop_
_entity.id
_entity.type
_entity.pdbx_description
1 polymer ?
#
loop_
_entity_poly.entity_id
_entity_poly.type
_entity_poly.pdbx_seq_one_letter_code
_entity_poly.pdbx_strand_id
1 'polypeptide(L)'
;MAFTLRKKEILIDILLRLPAKSLIRFLSTCKSWSDLIGSSSFVSTHLNKNVTKHAHVYLLCLHHPNFECVIDPDDPYLEEELQWSLFSNVTFEKCSKLSHPLGSTKHYGIYGSSNGLLCISDEILNFDSPIHIWNPLVGRYRTPPMSTNINIKFNYVALQFGFHPGVNDYKAVRMMRTNKDALAVEVYSLRTDSWKMIEAIPPWLKCTWQHHMGTFFNGVAYHIIEKGPIFSIMSFDSSSEEFEEFIAPDAICSSWRLCISVYKEQLCLLFGFYGCEEEDMEKLLLWVLQEKRWKQLCPVIYPEGNCRHILGISIDNELLMTERGFDTGIADLYLRNYESKQVLETGIKLAVLRYGDIEFLFAITYIESLVLLNNC
;
A
#
# COMPACT_ATOMS: atom_id res chain seq x y z
N MET A 1 -42.23 -15.80 -13.02
CA MET A 1 -41.84 -16.06 -11.61
C MET A 1 -41.61 -14.72 -10.95
N ALA A 2 -42.48 -14.32 -10.02
CA ALA A 2 -42.28 -13.08 -9.25
C ALA A 2 -41.44 -13.43 -8.03
N PHE A 3 -40.21 -12.92 -7.96
CA PHE A 3 -39.39 -13.03 -6.74
C PHE A 3 -39.94 -12.02 -5.71
N THR A 4 -40.79 -12.48 -4.80
CA THR A 4 -41.13 -11.74 -3.59
C THR A 4 -39.97 -11.82 -2.62
N LEU A 5 -38.98 -10.93 -2.78
CA LEU A 5 -37.94 -10.74 -1.76
C LEU A 5 -38.62 -10.40 -0.43
N ARG A 6 -38.28 -11.15 0.63
CA ARG A 6 -38.84 -10.91 1.97
C ARG A 6 -38.34 -9.54 2.46
N LYS A 7 -39.14 -8.80 3.23
CA LYS A 7 -38.79 -7.46 3.75
C LYS A 7 -37.37 -7.36 4.34
N LYS A 8 -36.90 -8.43 4.99
CA LYS A 8 -35.55 -8.55 5.54
C LYS A 8 -34.44 -8.59 4.48
N GLU A 9 -34.67 -9.26 3.36
CA GLU A 9 -33.70 -9.36 2.26
C GLU A 9 -33.56 -8.02 1.52
N ILE A 10 -34.68 -7.32 1.32
CA ILE A 10 -34.67 -5.95 0.76
C ILE A 10 -33.88 -5.02 1.68
N LEU A 11 -34.11 -5.10 2.99
CA LEU A 11 -33.35 -4.32 3.96
C LEU A 11 -31.84 -4.61 3.86
N ILE A 12 -31.45 -5.89 3.86
CA ILE A 12 -30.04 -6.28 3.74
C ILE A 12 -29.43 -5.74 2.44
N ASP A 13 -30.11 -5.85 1.30
CA ASP A 13 -29.60 -5.32 0.04
C ASP A 13 -29.44 -3.80 0.05
N ILE A 14 -30.37 -3.07 0.68
CA ILE A 14 -30.25 -1.61 0.88
C ILE A 14 -29.00 -1.31 1.72
N LEU A 15 -28.82 -1.97 2.85
CA LEU A 15 -27.68 -1.75 3.74
C LEU A 15 -26.35 -2.09 3.08
N LEU A 16 -26.30 -3.17 2.29
CA LEU A 16 -25.11 -3.56 1.53
C LEU A 16 -24.71 -2.53 0.45
N ARG A 17 -25.54 -1.53 0.14
CA ARG A 17 -25.22 -0.46 -0.83
C ARG A 17 -24.76 0.83 -0.14
N LEU A 18 -24.82 0.90 1.18
CA LEU A 18 -24.46 2.11 1.91
C LEU A 18 -22.94 2.17 2.18
N PRO A 19 -22.37 3.38 2.28
CA PRO A 19 -20.98 3.54 2.72
C PRO A 19 -20.76 2.93 4.10
N ALA A 20 -19.58 2.35 4.33
CA ALA A 20 -19.21 1.76 5.62
C ALA A 20 -19.38 2.77 6.78
N LYS A 21 -19.01 4.04 6.55
CA LYS A 21 -19.21 5.14 7.51
C LYS A 21 -20.65 5.40 7.90
N SER A 22 -21.62 5.16 7.01
CA SER A 22 -23.04 5.24 7.35
C SER A 22 -23.49 4.03 8.17
N LEU A 23 -22.99 2.84 7.83
CA LEU A 23 -23.32 1.61 8.54
C LEU A 23 -22.80 1.60 9.98
N ILE A 24 -21.62 2.17 10.25
CA ILE A 24 -21.13 2.35 11.63
C ILE A 24 -22.08 3.19 12.46
N ARG A 25 -22.60 4.30 11.90
CA ARG A 25 -23.60 5.12 12.59
C ARG A 25 -24.90 4.36 12.86
N PHE A 26 -25.20 3.33 12.08
CA PHE A 26 -26.40 2.51 12.28
C PHE A 26 -26.23 1.42 13.34
N LEU A 27 -24.99 1.05 13.70
CA LEU A 27 -24.73 0.14 14.82
C LEU A 27 -25.31 0.65 16.15
N SER A 28 -25.40 1.97 16.33
CA SER A 28 -25.95 2.59 17.55
C SER A 28 -27.48 2.72 17.58
N THR A 29 -28.18 2.31 16.51
CA THR A 29 -29.65 2.53 16.40
C THR A 29 -30.46 1.49 17.17
N CYS A 30 -30.22 0.20 16.94
CA CYS A 30 -30.86 -0.89 17.68
C CYS A 30 -30.04 -2.20 17.57
N LYS A 31 -30.26 -3.12 18.52
CA LYS A 31 -29.53 -4.41 18.59
C LYS A 31 -29.63 -5.23 17.31
N SER A 32 -30.82 -5.32 16.72
CA SER A 32 -31.04 -6.07 15.47
C SER A 32 -30.15 -5.58 14.31
N TRP A 33 -29.95 -4.26 14.20
CA TRP A 33 -29.07 -3.68 13.19
C TRP A 33 -27.60 -3.87 13.53
N SER A 34 -27.24 -3.71 14.81
CA SER A 34 -25.89 -4.00 15.29
C SER A 34 -25.47 -5.44 15.00
N ASP A 35 -26.33 -6.41 15.35
CA ASP A 35 -26.10 -7.84 15.14
C ASP A 35 -26.02 -8.18 13.64
N LEU A 36 -26.86 -7.57 12.82
CA LEU A 36 -26.86 -7.78 11.38
C LEU A 36 -25.59 -7.23 10.72
N ILE A 37 -25.28 -5.95 10.96
CA ILE A 37 -24.16 -5.24 10.33
C ILE A 37 -22.82 -5.78 10.86
N GLY A 38 -22.76 -6.12 12.15
CA GLY A 38 -21.58 -6.69 12.80
C GLY A 38 -21.34 -8.17 12.48
N SER A 39 -22.29 -8.86 11.84
CA SER A 39 -22.10 -10.25 11.45
C SER A 39 -20.99 -10.40 10.41
N SER A 40 -20.15 -11.43 10.55
CA SER A 40 -19.05 -11.70 9.61
C SER A 40 -19.52 -11.84 8.16
N SER A 41 -20.68 -12.47 7.94
CA SER A 41 -21.25 -12.62 6.61
C SER A 41 -21.65 -11.29 5.98
N PHE A 42 -22.25 -10.37 6.75
CA PHE A 42 -22.58 -9.04 6.25
C PHE A 42 -21.30 -8.24 5.92
N VAL A 43 -20.32 -8.23 6.84
CA VAL A 43 -19.04 -7.53 6.65
C VAL A 43 -18.32 -8.03 5.40
N SER A 44 -18.17 -9.36 5.23
CA SER A 44 -17.53 -9.93 4.05
C SER A 44 -18.29 -9.62 2.75
N THR A 45 -19.63 -9.68 2.78
CA THR A 45 -20.46 -9.39 1.59
C THR A 45 -20.37 -7.92 1.21
N HIS A 46 -20.42 -7.02 2.19
CA HIS A 46 -20.30 -5.57 2.00
C HIS A 46 -18.93 -5.20 1.44
N LEU A 47 -17.86 -5.74 2.04
CA LEU A 47 -16.49 -5.55 1.61
C LEU A 47 -16.29 -6.02 0.16
N ASN A 48 -16.67 -7.26 -0.16
CA ASN A 48 -16.53 -7.81 -1.51
C ASN A 48 -17.28 -6.94 -2.53
N LYS A 49 -18.47 -6.45 -2.18
CA LYS A 49 -19.25 -5.57 -3.05
C LYS A 49 -18.58 -4.21 -3.26
N ASN A 50 -17.96 -3.63 -2.23
CA ASN A 50 -17.24 -2.36 -2.36
C ASN A 50 -15.97 -2.50 -3.18
N VAL A 51 -15.18 -3.55 -2.92
CA VAL A 51 -13.95 -3.85 -3.67
C VAL A 51 -14.26 -4.11 -5.14
N THR A 52 -15.24 -4.97 -5.44
CA THR A 52 -15.59 -5.33 -6.84
C THR A 52 -16.23 -4.20 -7.63
N LYS A 53 -16.85 -3.22 -6.96
CA LYS A 53 -17.49 -2.08 -7.62
C LYS A 53 -16.68 -0.80 -7.54
N HIS A 54 -15.48 -0.85 -6.93
CA HIS A 54 -14.68 0.32 -6.60
C HIS A 54 -15.51 1.42 -5.90
N ALA A 55 -16.46 1.00 -5.06
CA ALA A 55 -17.37 1.92 -4.37
C ALA A 55 -16.71 2.44 -3.10
N HIS A 56 -16.82 3.75 -2.85
CA HIS A 56 -16.23 4.41 -1.67
C HIS A 56 -14.70 4.23 -1.59
N VAL A 57 -14.04 4.38 -2.75
CA VAL A 57 -12.58 4.46 -2.86
C VAL A 57 -12.14 5.89 -2.56
N TYR A 58 -11.04 5.99 -1.82
CA TYR A 58 -10.39 7.24 -1.45
C TYR A 58 -8.91 7.18 -1.83
N LEU A 59 -8.29 8.35 -1.98
CA LEU A 59 -6.84 8.49 -2.00
C LEU A 59 -6.37 8.76 -0.57
N LEU A 60 -5.49 7.91 -0.06
CA LEU A 60 -4.83 8.09 1.23
C LEU A 60 -3.45 8.70 0.99
N CYS A 61 -3.27 9.94 1.44
CA CYS A 61 -2.08 10.73 1.14
C CYS A 61 -1.43 11.27 2.41
N LEU A 62 -0.09 11.36 2.38
CA LEU A 62 0.71 12.11 3.36
C LEU A 62 0.97 13.50 2.82
N HIS A 63 0.59 14.53 3.57
CA HIS A 63 0.70 15.92 3.12
C HIS A 63 0.85 16.91 4.27
N HIS A 64 1.28 18.14 3.95
CA HIS A 64 1.33 19.24 4.91
C HIS A 64 -0.09 19.78 5.21
N PRO A 65 -0.35 20.27 6.45
CA PRO A 65 -1.59 20.93 6.84
C PRO A 65 -2.01 22.08 5.92
N ASN A 66 -1.04 22.89 5.50
CA ASN A 66 -1.23 24.06 4.67
C ASN A 66 -0.50 23.88 3.34
N PHE A 67 -1.23 23.85 2.22
CA PHE A 67 -0.69 23.67 0.86
C PHE A 67 0.13 24.87 0.32
N GLU A 68 0.27 25.92 1.14
CA GLU A 68 1.00 27.17 0.86
C GLU A 68 2.31 27.28 1.64
N CYS A 69 2.67 26.30 2.47
CA CYS A 69 3.89 26.37 3.25
C CYS A 69 5.10 26.22 2.31
N VAL A 70 5.72 27.35 1.98
CA VAL A 70 7.07 27.37 1.41
C VAL A 70 8.00 26.95 2.54
N ILE A 71 8.45 25.71 2.50
CA ILE A 71 9.39 25.18 3.47
C ILE A 71 10.73 25.89 3.22
N ASP A 72 11.26 26.57 4.22
CA ASP A 72 12.65 27.00 4.22
C ASP A 72 13.52 25.78 4.58
N PRO A 73 14.30 25.22 3.65
CA PRO A 73 15.15 24.05 3.92
C PRO A 73 16.19 24.30 5.02
N ASP A 74 16.47 25.56 5.35
CA ASP A 74 17.51 25.98 6.27
C ASP A 74 16.99 26.30 7.70
N ASP A 75 15.69 26.12 7.99
CA ASP A 75 15.15 26.33 9.35
C ASP A 75 15.07 25.01 10.15
N PRO A 76 16.03 24.72 11.04
CA PRO A 76 16.05 23.51 11.86
C PRO A 76 14.99 23.50 12.97
N TYR A 77 14.20 24.56 13.14
CA TYR A 77 13.17 24.68 14.18
C TYR A 77 11.73 24.53 13.66
N LEU A 78 11.54 24.43 12.34
CA LEU A 78 10.25 24.07 11.76
C LEU A 78 10.02 22.57 11.94
N GLU A 79 9.29 22.19 12.99
CA GLU A 79 8.69 20.85 13.04
C GLU A 79 7.73 20.73 11.85
N GLU A 80 8.09 19.91 10.87
CA GLU A 80 7.21 19.59 9.74
C GLU A 80 5.96 18.89 10.27
N GLU A 81 4.89 19.66 10.54
CA GLU A 81 3.61 19.05 10.81
C GLU A 81 3.18 18.32 9.54
N LEU A 82 3.13 16.99 9.61
CA LEU A 82 2.60 16.14 8.56
C LEU A 82 1.30 15.52 9.00
N GLN A 83 0.41 15.29 8.03
CA GLN A 83 -0.84 14.60 8.31
C GLN A 83 -1.21 13.62 7.22
N TRP A 84 -1.80 12.53 7.67
CA TRP A 84 -2.49 11.57 6.84
C TRP A 84 -3.93 12.02 6.64
N SER A 85 -4.40 12.05 5.39
CA SER A 85 -5.80 12.34 5.08
C SER A 85 -6.34 11.46 3.97
N LEU A 86 -7.65 11.25 4.00
CA LEU A 86 -8.43 10.66 2.92
C LEU A 86 -8.96 11.78 2.02
N PHE A 87 -8.76 11.63 0.73
CA PHE A 87 -9.29 12.49 -0.33
C PHE A 87 -10.27 11.70 -1.19
N SER A 88 -11.29 12.39 -1.71
CA SER A 88 -12.24 11.81 -2.65
C SER A 88 -11.52 11.38 -3.92
N ASN A 89 -11.70 10.14 -4.38
CA ASN A 89 -11.10 9.68 -5.65
C ASN A 89 -11.73 10.34 -6.90
N VAL A 90 -12.82 11.11 -6.73
CA VAL A 90 -13.54 11.77 -7.83
C VAL A 90 -13.36 13.28 -7.81
N THR A 91 -13.53 13.90 -6.64
CA THR A 91 -13.46 15.37 -6.49
C THR A 91 -12.11 15.84 -5.98
N PHE A 92 -11.25 14.92 -5.50
CA PHE A 92 -9.96 15.21 -4.86
C PHE A 92 -10.04 16.13 -3.63
N GLU A 93 -11.24 16.36 -3.11
CA GLU A 93 -11.46 17.12 -1.88
C GLU A 93 -11.12 16.26 -0.66
N LYS A 94 -10.51 16.90 0.34
CA LYS A 94 -10.19 16.27 1.62
C LYS A 94 -11.48 15.85 2.33
N CYS A 95 -11.66 14.55 2.52
CA CYS A 95 -12.82 13.95 3.18
C CYS A 95 -12.65 13.86 4.70
N SER A 96 -11.46 13.48 5.17
CA SER A 96 -11.17 13.34 6.60
C SER A 96 -9.68 13.26 6.89
N LYS A 97 -9.28 13.79 8.05
CA LYS A 97 -7.95 13.57 8.64
C LYS A 97 -7.91 12.21 9.34
N LEU A 98 -6.79 11.50 9.20
CA LEU A 98 -6.47 10.29 9.92
C LEU A 98 -5.54 10.62 11.09
N SER A 99 -5.97 10.30 12.30
CA SER A 99 -5.14 10.43 13.51
C SER A 99 -4.49 9.09 13.82
N HIS A 100 -3.23 9.11 14.26
CA HIS A 100 -2.54 7.90 14.70
C HIS A 100 -3.39 7.17 15.76
N PRO A 101 -3.56 5.83 15.69
CA PRO A 101 -4.46 5.09 16.59
C PRO A 101 -4.09 5.21 18.08
N LEU A 102 -2.82 5.46 18.39
CA LEU A 102 -2.31 5.71 19.75
C LEU A 102 -2.28 7.19 20.16
N GLY A 103 -2.76 8.12 19.31
CA GLY A 103 -2.67 9.56 19.58
C GLY A 103 -1.24 10.12 19.53
N SER A 104 -0.27 9.34 19.05
CA SER A 104 1.11 9.78 18.81
C SER A 104 1.15 10.89 17.76
N THR A 105 1.97 11.90 17.99
CA THR A 105 2.32 12.94 17.01
C THR A 105 3.51 12.54 16.14
N LYS A 106 4.19 11.43 16.44
CA LYS A 106 5.31 10.94 15.64
C LYS A 106 4.84 10.47 14.26
N HIS A 107 5.68 10.69 13.25
CA HIS A 107 5.49 10.17 11.91
C HIS A 107 5.51 8.63 11.90
N TYR A 108 4.72 8.06 10.99
CA TYR A 108 4.58 6.62 10.80
C TYR A 108 4.42 6.32 9.32
N GLY A 109 4.93 5.18 8.88
CA GLY A 109 4.78 4.66 7.53
C GLY A 109 3.60 3.70 7.41
N ILE A 110 3.05 3.59 6.20
CA ILE A 110 2.07 2.57 5.83
C ILE A 110 2.78 1.52 4.97
N TYR A 111 2.74 0.26 5.42
CA TYR A 111 3.41 -0.89 4.80
C TYR A 111 2.45 -1.85 4.08
N GLY A 112 1.20 -1.45 3.96
CA GLY A 112 0.18 -2.16 3.21
C GLY A 112 -1.22 -1.70 3.56
N SER A 113 -2.11 -1.80 2.59
CA SER A 113 -3.54 -1.55 2.72
C SER A 113 -4.28 -2.72 2.11
N SER A 114 -5.19 -3.32 2.85
CA SER A 114 -6.00 -4.42 2.34
C SER A 114 -7.34 -4.45 3.02
N ASN A 115 -8.42 -4.42 2.23
CA ASN A 115 -9.79 -4.54 2.71
C ASN A 115 -10.14 -3.55 3.83
N GLY A 116 -9.64 -2.31 3.75
CA GLY A 116 -9.84 -1.26 4.75
C GLY A 116 -9.04 -1.41 6.04
N LEU A 117 -8.13 -2.38 6.10
CA LEU A 117 -7.10 -2.45 7.13
C LEU A 117 -5.80 -1.84 6.60
N LEU A 118 -5.14 -1.04 7.43
CA LEU A 118 -3.81 -0.50 7.21
C LEU A 118 -2.81 -1.22 8.12
N CYS A 119 -1.64 -1.54 7.59
CA CYS A 119 -0.49 -1.93 8.40
C CYS A 119 0.43 -0.74 8.54
N ILE A 120 0.59 -0.24 9.76
CA ILE A 120 1.40 0.93 10.07
C ILE A 120 2.51 0.57 11.05
N SER A 121 3.60 1.32 11.00
CA SER A 121 4.74 1.20 11.91
C SER A 121 5.54 2.50 11.84
N ASP A 122 6.63 2.60 12.60
CA ASP A 122 7.61 3.68 12.45
C ASP A 122 7.98 3.88 10.97
N GLU A 123 8.17 5.13 10.56
CA GLU A 123 8.50 5.51 9.18
C GLU A 123 9.78 4.85 8.65
N ILE A 124 10.79 4.74 9.51
CA ILE A 124 11.98 3.93 9.27
C ILE A 124 11.84 2.67 10.13
N LEU A 125 11.57 1.53 9.47
CA LEU A 125 11.42 0.27 10.17
C LEU A 125 12.73 -0.19 10.80
N ASN A 126 12.67 -0.37 12.12
CA ASN A 126 13.65 -1.11 12.87
C ASN A 126 13.06 -2.46 13.31
N PHE A 127 13.90 -3.33 13.86
CA PHE A 127 13.48 -4.66 14.31
C PHE A 127 12.46 -4.59 15.46
N ASP A 128 12.63 -3.60 16.34
CA ASP A 128 11.80 -3.32 17.52
C ASP A 128 10.68 -2.33 17.24
N SER A 129 10.55 -1.85 15.98
CA SER A 129 9.45 -0.97 15.60
C SER A 129 8.11 -1.67 15.83
N PRO A 130 7.18 -1.01 16.54
CA PRO A 130 5.86 -1.57 16.81
C PRO A 130 5.05 -1.59 15.51
N ILE A 131 4.49 -2.75 15.20
CA ILE A 131 3.57 -2.91 14.08
C ILE A 131 2.15 -2.74 14.59
N HIS A 132 1.31 -2.01 13.86
CA HIS A 132 -0.11 -1.91 14.15
C HIS A 132 -0.93 -2.23 12.90
N ILE A 133 -1.86 -3.15 13.03
CA ILE A 133 -2.91 -3.38 12.05
C ILE A 133 -4.11 -2.55 12.49
N TRP A 134 -4.58 -1.65 11.64
CA TRP A 134 -5.52 -0.60 12.02
C TRP A 134 -6.68 -0.51 11.03
N ASN A 135 -7.90 -0.39 11.55
CA ASN A 135 -9.05 0.08 10.78
C ASN A 135 -9.34 1.54 11.16
N PRO A 136 -8.94 2.53 10.32
CA PRO A 136 -9.22 3.94 10.57
C PRO A 136 -10.68 4.29 10.75
N LEU A 137 -11.57 3.64 9.98
CA LEU A 137 -12.98 3.97 10.00
C LEU A 137 -13.64 3.51 11.31
N VAL A 138 -13.29 2.31 11.78
CA VAL A 138 -13.82 1.75 13.04
C VAL A 138 -13.08 2.31 14.27
N GLY A 139 -11.89 2.87 14.07
CA GLY A 139 -11.04 3.37 15.15
C GLY A 139 -10.45 2.27 16.04
N ARG A 140 -10.40 1.03 15.53
CA ARG A 140 -9.85 -0.14 16.24
C ARG A 140 -8.53 -0.53 15.59
N TYR A 141 -7.57 -0.91 16.42
CA TYR A 141 -6.27 -1.40 15.99
C TYR A 141 -5.91 -2.65 16.78
N ARG A 142 -4.95 -3.40 16.25
CA ARG A 142 -4.30 -4.54 16.89
C ARG A 142 -2.80 -4.37 16.75
N THR A 143 -2.10 -4.56 17.86
CA THR A 143 -0.63 -4.62 17.87
C THR A 143 -0.24 -6.09 17.94
N PRO A 144 0.33 -6.68 16.86
CA PRO A 144 0.89 -8.01 16.94
C PRO A 144 1.89 -8.12 18.10
N PRO A 145 1.98 -9.28 18.78
CA PRO A 145 2.97 -9.47 19.82
C PRO A 145 4.37 -9.24 19.24
N MET A 146 5.28 -8.69 20.03
CA MET A 146 6.67 -8.55 19.61
C MET A 146 7.24 -9.95 19.37
N SER A 147 7.93 -10.15 18.25
CA SER A 147 8.55 -11.44 17.93
C SER A 147 9.49 -11.84 19.08
N THR A 148 9.28 -13.02 19.64
CA THR A 148 9.97 -13.52 20.85
C THR A 148 11.41 -13.94 20.60
N ASN A 149 11.82 -13.97 19.34
CA ASN A 149 13.15 -14.31 18.92
C ASN A 149 13.87 -13.01 18.53
N ILE A 150 14.98 -12.71 19.21
CA ILE A 150 16.28 -12.36 18.60
C ILE A 150 17.06 -11.29 19.40
N ASN A 151 18.20 -11.70 19.98
CA ASN A 151 19.28 -10.86 20.52
C ASN A 151 20.18 -10.25 19.40
N ILE A 152 19.70 -10.18 18.17
CA ILE A 152 20.49 -9.80 16.98
C ILE A 152 19.92 -8.50 16.43
N LYS A 153 20.81 -7.52 16.22
CA LYS A 153 20.44 -6.25 15.58
C LYS A 153 20.31 -6.46 14.07
N PHE A 154 19.14 -6.12 13.54
CA PHE A 154 18.86 -6.07 12.11
C PHE A 154 19.05 -4.64 11.60
N ASN A 155 19.53 -4.54 10.37
CA ASN A 155 19.84 -3.27 9.70
C ASN A 155 18.81 -2.90 8.64
N TYR A 156 18.19 -3.92 8.03
CA TYR A 156 17.16 -3.73 7.03
C TYR A 156 15.94 -4.54 7.42
N VAL A 157 14.78 -3.87 7.43
CA VAL A 157 13.49 -4.49 7.69
C VAL A 157 12.55 -4.06 6.57
N ALA A 158 11.99 -5.04 5.87
CA ALA A 158 10.88 -4.85 4.95
C ALA A 158 9.63 -5.47 5.55
N LEU A 159 8.49 -4.81 5.33
CA LEU A 159 7.19 -5.25 5.81
C LEU A 159 6.20 -5.15 4.66
N GLN A 160 5.49 -6.24 4.41
CA GLN A 160 4.39 -6.29 3.45
C GLN A 160 3.16 -6.84 4.14
N PHE A 161 2.01 -6.19 3.95
CA PHE A 161 0.75 -6.60 4.55
C PHE A 161 -0.35 -6.75 3.52
N GLY A 162 -1.14 -7.82 3.65
CA GLY A 162 -2.38 -7.94 2.92
C GLY A 162 -3.19 -9.18 3.23
N PHE A 163 -4.32 -9.31 2.54
CA PHE A 163 -5.25 -10.42 2.69
C PHE A 163 -4.86 -11.60 1.81
N HIS A 164 -4.82 -12.79 2.39
CA HIS A 164 -4.64 -14.04 1.68
C HIS A 164 -6.00 -14.73 1.46
N PRO A 165 -6.56 -14.70 0.23
CA PRO A 165 -7.90 -15.24 -0.03
C PRO A 165 -7.98 -16.76 0.15
N GLY A 166 -6.95 -17.51 -0.26
CA GLY A 166 -6.92 -18.98 -0.18
C GLY A 166 -7.04 -19.54 1.25
N VAL A 167 -6.49 -18.82 2.24
CA VAL A 167 -6.61 -19.20 3.66
C VAL A 167 -7.56 -18.30 4.43
N ASN A 168 -8.20 -17.30 3.81
CA ASN A 168 -9.08 -16.33 4.46
C ASN A 168 -8.47 -15.73 5.74
N ASP A 169 -7.29 -15.13 5.60
CA ASP A 169 -6.52 -14.56 6.72
C ASP A 169 -5.77 -13.31 6.26
N TYR A 170 -5.52 -12.39 7.17
CA TYR A 170 -4.61 -11.27 6.93
C TYR A 170 -3.23 -11.65 7.41
N LYS A 171 -2.24 -11.37 6.56
CA LYS A 171 -0.84 -11.71 6.81
C LYS A 171 0.01 -10.46 6.79
N ALA A 172 0.98 -10.40 7.70
CA ALA A 172 2.10 -9.46 7.60
C ALA A 172 3.37 -10.29 7.43
N VAL A 173 4.11 -10.06 6.36
CA VAL A 173 5.40 -10.71 6.11
C VAL A 173 6.48 -9.69 6.45
N ARG A 174 7.33 -10.06 7.42
CA ARG A 174 8.45 -9.24 7.84
C ARG A 174 9.74 -9.93 7.43
N MET A 175 10.55 -9.23 6.66
CA MET A 175 11.83 -9.71 6.16
C MET A 175 12.92 -8.86 6.80
N MET A 176 13.87 -9.50 7.48
CA MET A 176 14.87 -8.83 8.29
C MET A 176 16.27 -9.31 7.93
N ARG A 177 17.19 -8.37 7.77
CA ARG A 177 18.58 -8.67 7.43
C ARG A 177 19.56 -8.00 8.38
N THR A 178 20.59 -8.74 8.75
CA THR A 178 21.71 -8.28 9.58
C THR A 178 22.90 -7.83 8.72
N ASN A 179 23.82 -7.07 9.32
CA ASN A 179 25.10 -6.71 8.68
C ASN A 179 26.01 -7.89 8.35
N LYS A 180 25.73 -9.09 8.88
CA LYS A 180 26.48 -10.32 8.61
C LYS A 180 25.77 -11.20 7.57
N ASP A 181 24.86 -10.61 6.80
CA ASP A 181 24.07 -11.27 5.74
C ASP A 181 23.17 -12.42 6.22
N ALA A 182 22.92 -12.51 7.53
CA ALA A 182 21.85 -13.37 8.02
C ALA A 182 20.51 -12.75 7.67
N LEU A 183 19.69 -13.51 6.95
CA LEU A 183 18.32 -13.18 6.56
C LEU A 183 17.36 -13.97 7.46
N ALA A 184 16.30 -13.31 7.88
CA ALA A 184 15.19 -13.88 8.62
C ALA A 184 13.89 -13.46 7.93
N VAL A 185 12.95 -14.39 7.82
CA VAL A 185 11.59 -14.11 7.34
C VAL A 185 10.63 -14.64 8.37
N GLU A 186 9.66 -13.83 8.75
CA GLU A 186 8.57 -14.25 9.62
C GLU A 186 7.24 -13.73 9.11
N VAL A 187 6.19 -14.48 9.47
CA VAL A 187 4.83 -14.25 8.99
C VAL A 187 3.92 -14.16 10.20
N TYR A 188 3.25 -13.02 10.33
CA TYR A 188 2.16 -12.86 11.27
C TYR A 188 0.85 -13.32 10.64
N SER A 189 0.05 -14.06 11.41
CA SER A 189 -1.33 -14.39 11.08
C SER A 189 -2.27 -13.61 11.99
N LEU A 190 -3.16 -12.81 11.41
CA LEU A 190 -4.17 -12.09 12.19
C LEU A 190 -5.16 -13.08 12.84
N ARG A 191 -5.45 -14.19 12.17
CA ARG A 191 -6.33 -15.24 12.71
C ARG A 191 -5.76 -15.96 13.93
N THR A 192 -4.48 -16.35 13.92
CA THR A 192 -3.87 -17.07 15.05
C THR A 192 -3.18 -16.17 16.06
N ASP A 193 -3.07 -14.87 15.75
CA ASP A 193 -2.40 -13.86 16.56
C ASP A 193 -0.95 -14.20 16.93
N SER A 194 -0.22 -14.77 15.99
CA SER A 194 1.11 -15.28 16.25
C SER A 194 2.03 -15.03 15.06
N TRP A 195 3.29 -14.76 15.37
CA TRP A 195 4.38 -14.81 14.41
C TRP A 195 4.86 -16.25 14.22
N LYS A 196 5.15 -16.63 12.98
CA LYS A 196 5.85 -17.85 12.64
C LYS A 196 7.14 -17.48 11.92
N MET A 197 8.28 -17.98 12.42
CA MET A 197 9.56 -17.89 11.74
C MET A 197 9.63 -18.90 10.60
N ILE A 198 10.16 -18.48 9.45
CA ILE A 198 10.40 -19.36 8.31
C ILE A 198 11.80 -19.95 8.42
N GLU A 199 11.88 -21.27 8.53
CA GLU A 199 13.14 -21.99 8.77
C GLU A 199 13.97 -22.17 7.49
N ALA A 200 13.30 -22.47 6.38
CA ALA A 200 13.93 -22.79 5.11
C ALA A 200 14.02 -21.54 4.22
N ILE A 201 15.14 -20.82 4.31
CA ILE A 201 15.42 -19.68 3.46
C ILE A 201 16.35 -20.10 2.31
N PRO A 202 15.94 -19.98 1.04
CA PRO A 202 16.79 -20.37 -0.07
C PRO A 202 18.13 -19.61 -0.10
N PRO A 203 19.26 -20.28 -0.42
CA PRO A 203 20.57 -19.64 -0.45
C PRO A 203 20.67 -18.44 -1.39
N TRP A 204 19.88 -18.43 -2.46
CA TRP A 204 19.88 -17.35 -3.45
C TRP A 204 19.29 -16.03 -2.93
N LEU A 205 18.56 -16.02 -1.79
CA LEU A 205 18.09 -14.77 -1.16
C LEU A 205 19.20 -14.05 -0.38
N LYS A 206 20.39 -14.67 -0.21
CA LYS A 206 21.59 -14.01 0.31
C LYS A 206 22.17 -13.08 -0.75
N CYS A 207 21.43 -12.03 -1.08
CA CYS A 207 21.69 -11.01 -2.09
C CYS A 207 21.64 -9.63 -1.44
N THR A 208 21.83 -8.51 -2.14
CA THR A 208 21.73 -7.16 -1.55
C THR A 208 20.27 -6.74 -1.39
N TRP A 209 19.95 -6.14 -0.24
CA TRP A 209 18.61 -5.64 0.09
C TRP A 209 18.77 -4.14 0.34
N GLN A 210 17.94 -3.35 -0.33
CA GLN A 210 17.80 -1.94 -0.05
C GLN A 210 16.36 -1.67 0.42
N HIS A 211 16.06 -0.42 0.76
CA HIS A 211 14.70 0.00 1.15
C HIS A 211 13.77 0.11 -0.07
N HIS A 212 13.66 -0.98 -0.85
CA HIS A 212 12.80 -1.03 -2.02
C HIS A 212 11.35 -1.26 -1.61
N MET A 213 10.44 -0.75 -2.45
CA MET A 213 9.03 -1.04 -2.31
C MET A 213 8.76 -2.53 -2.49
N GLY A 214 7.94 -3.08 -1.60
CA GLY A 214 7.31 -4.38 -1.76
C GLY A 214 5.80 -4.23 -1.89
N THR A 215 5.13 -5.29 -2.32
CA THR A 215 3.68 -5.35 -2.34
C THR A 215 3.19 -6.70 -1.83
N PHE A 216 1.95 -6.76 -1.37
CA PHE A 216 1.30 -8.01 -1.00
C PHE A 216 0.09 -8.21 -1.90
N PHE A 217 0.09 -9.30 -2.66
CA PHE A 217 -0.98 -9.58 -3.60
C PHE A 217 -1.35 -11.06 -3.56
N ASN A 218 -2.65 -11.32 -3.37
CA ASN A 218 -3.23 -12.67 -3.38
C ASN A 218 -2.56 -13.69 -2.44
N GLY A 219 -2.07 -13.25 -1.27
CA GLY A 219 -1.41 -14.14 -0.31
C GLY A 219 0.10 -14.24 -0.46
N VAL A 220 0.66 -13.58 -1.48
CA VAL A 220 2.08 -13.61 -1.80
C VAL A 220 2.68 -12.23 -1.52
N ALA A 221 3.76 -12.21 -0.73
CA ALA A 221 4.58 -11.03 -0.55
C ALA A 221 5.61 -10.96 -1.68
N TYR A 222 5.67 -9.81 -2.36
CA TYR A 222 6.64 -9.54 -3.41
C TYR A 222 7.57 -8.42 -2.97
N HIS A 223 8.86 -8.58 -3.24
CA HIS A 223 9.87 -7.59 -2.90
C HIS A 223 10.95 -7.54 -3.98
N ILE A 224 11.40 -6.33 -4.30
CA ILE A 224 12.51 -6.11 -5.22
C ILE A 224 13.81 -6.41 -4.47
N ILE A 225 14.66 -7.22 -5.07
CA ILE A 225 15.99 -7.59 -4.56
C ILE A 225 17.06 -7.33 -5.61
N GLU A 226 18.29 -7.13 -5.15
CA GLU A 226 19.45 -6.84 -6.01
C GLU A 226 20.49 -7.96 -5.93
N LYS A 227 20.84 -8.51 -7.09
CA LYS A 227 21.87 -9.55 -7.23
C LYS A 227 23.00 -9.03 -8.12
N GLY A 228 23.93 -8.30 -7.50
CA GLY A 228 24.98 -7.60 -8.25
C GLY A 228 24.33 -6.51 -9.11
N PRO A 229 24.53 -6.50 -10.45
CA PRO A 229 23.91 -5.51 -11.33
C PRO A 229 22.47 -5.84 -11.73
N ILE A 230 21.95 -7.01 -11.35
CA ILE A 230 20.64 -7.51 -11.82
C ILE A 230 19.58 -7.27 -10.75
N PHE A 231 18.46 -6.67 -11.16
CA PHE A 231 17.24 -6.59 -10.35
C PHE A 231 16.41 -7.86 -10.51
N SER A 232 15.82 -8.32 -9.40
CA SER A 232 14.98 -9.50 -9.39
C SER A 232 13.83 -9.30 -8.40
N ILE A 233 12.72 -9.99 -8.62
CA ILE A 233 11.54 -9.93 -7.75
C ILE A 233 11.49 -11.25 -7.02
N MET A 234 11.67 -11.17 -5.70
CA MET A 234 11.40 -12.28 -4.83
C MET A 234 9.90 -12.31 -4.52
N SER A 235 9.32 -13.50 -4.62
CA SER A 235 7.99 -13.79 -4.11
C SER A 235 8.08 -14.78 -2.96
N PHE A 236 7.21 -14.62 -1.99
CA PHE A 236 7.05 -15.52 -0.87
C PHE A 236 5.56 -15.79 -0.63
N ASP A 237 5.12 -17.02 -0.85
CA ASP A 237 3.76 -17.44 -0.59
C ASP A 237 3.57 -17.71 0.91
N SER A 238 2.69 -16.95 1.54
CA SER A 238 2.48 -17.02 2.99
C SER A 238 1.72 -18.25 3.49
N SER A 239 1.25 -19.11 2.59
CA SER A 239 0.61 -20.40 2.89
C SER A 239 1.50 -21.59 2.58
N SER A 240 2.09 -21.66 1.37
CA SER A 240 2.99 -22.77 1.01
C SER A 240 4.39 -22.59 1.60
N GLU A 241 4.74 -21.37 2.04
CA GLU A 241 6.07 -21.01 2.55
C GLU A 241 7.17 -21.19 1.50
N GLU A 242 6.77 -21.15 0.23
CA GLU A 242 7.66 -21.28 -0.91
C GLU A 242 8.12 -19.91 -1.40
N PHE A 243 9.38 -19.88 -1.84
CA PHE A 243 9.99 -18.70 -2.44
C PHE A 243 10.22 -18.94 -3.92
N GLU A 244 9.83 -17.97 -4.75
CA GLU A 244 10.18 -17.96 -6.17
C GLU A 244 10.91 -16.67 -6.54
N GLU A 245 11.71 -16.77 -7.59
CA GLU A 245 12.47 -15.66 -8.15
C GLU A 245 12.00 -15.34 -9.57
N PHE A 246 11.76 -14.05 -9.83
CA PHE A 246 11.47 -13.54 -11.17
C PHE A 246 12.49 -12.47 -11.54
N ILE A 247 13.45 -12.83 -12.40
CA ILE A 247 14.46 -11.90 -12.92
C ILE A 247 13.75 -10.74 -13.61
N ALA A 248 14.10 -9.50 -13.27
CA ALA A 248 13.49 -8.32 -13.85
C ALA A 248 13.96 -8.13 -15.31
N PRO A 249 13.16 -7.49 -16.18
CA PRO A 249 13.57 -7.17 -17.55
C PRO A 249 14.91 -6.41 -17.63
N ASP A 250 15.74 -6.73 -18.63
CA ASP A 250 17.08 -6.14 -18.83
C ASP A 250 17.09 -4.61 -18.96
N ALA A 251 15.95 -4.01 -19.33
CA ALA A 251 15.78 -2.56 -19.42
C ALA A 251 15.81 -1.87 -18.03
N ILE A 252 15.67 -2.61 -16.94
CA ILE A 252 15.68 -2.04 -15.59
C ILE A 252 17.14 -1.95 -15.11
N CYS A 253 17.67 -0.72 -15.13
CA CYS A 253 19.07 -0.44 -14.80
C CYS A 253 19.26 0.30 -13.46
N SER A 254 18.17 0.70 -12.79
CA SER A 254 18.19 1.41 -11.52
C SER A 254 16.93 1.12 -10.71
N SER A 255 17.04 1.19 -9.38
CA SER A 255 15.91 1.05 -8.45
C SER A 255 15.19 2.36 -8.16
N TRP A 256 15.83 3.51 -8.38
CA TRP A 256 15.30 4.84 -7.99
C TRP A 256 13.90 5.15 -8.58
N ARG A 257 13.59 4.60 -9.76
CA ARG A 257 12.31 4.77 -10.46
C ARG A 257 11.61 3.45 -10.75
N LEU A 258 11.97 2.39 -10.03
CA LEU A 258 11.35 1.08 -10.14
C LEU A 258 10.25 0.95 -9.08
N CYS A 259 9.03 0.68 -9.54
CA CYS A 259 7.89 0.44 -8.67
C CYS A 259 7.27 -0.92 -8.98
N ILE A 260 6.95 -1.68 -7.93
CA ILE A 260 6.18 -2.91 -8.01
C ILE A 260 4.74 -2.62 -7.60
N SER A 261 3.77 -3.04 -8.42
CA SER A 261 2.35 -2.77 -8.16
C SER A 261 1.46 -3.87 -8.74
N VAL A 262 0.15 -3.62 -8.76
CA VAL A 262 -0.85 -4.53 -9.35
C VAL A 262 -1.63 -3.76 -10.41
N TYR A 263 -1.65 -4.30 -11.63
CA TYR A 263 -2.40 -3.78 -12.76
C TYR A 263 -3.34 -4.86 -13.29
N LYS A 264 -4.65 -4.59 -13.31
CA LYS A 264 -5.69 -5.52 -13.79
C LYS A 264 -5.56 -6.92 -13.19
N GLU A 265 -5.42 -6.98 -11.86
CA GLU A 265 -5.25 -8.23 -11.09
C GLU A 265 -3.98 -9.03 -11.44
N GLN A 266 -2.97 -8.38 -12.04
CA GLN A 266 -1.67 -8.97 -12.34
C GLN A 266 -0.57 -8.17 -11.66
N LEU A 267 0.45 -8.86 -11.14
CA LEU A 267 1.66 -8.20 -10.65
C LEU A 267 2.35 -7.47 -11.80
N CYS A 268 2.79 -6.25 -11.57
CA CYS A 268 3.47 -5.45 -12.58
C CYS A 268 4.70 -4.73 -12.05
N LEU A 269 5.61 -4.41 -12.97
CA LEU A 269 6.74 -3.51 -12.76
C LEU A 269 6.56 -2.26 -13.61
N LEU A 270 6.80 -1.12 -12.98
CA LEU A 270 6.83 0.19 -13.60
C LEU A 270 8.25 0.72 -13.51
N PHE A 271 8.83 1.13 -14.64
CA PHE A 271 10.14 1.74 -14.67
C PHE A 271 10.11 3.01 -15.52
N GLY A 272 10.43 4.14 -14.90
CA GLY A 272 10.52 5.45 -15.56
C GLY A 272 11.95 5.82 -15.93
N PHE A 273 12.09 6.58 -17.01
CA PHE A 273 13.32 7.16 -17.58
C PHE A 273 13.97 6.34 -18.70
N TYR A 274 13.38 6.47 -19.89
CA TYR A 274 14.12 6.37 -21.14
C TYR A 274 13.86 7.65 -21.93
N GLY A 275 14.91 8.42 -22.22
CA GLY A 275 14.84 9.39 -23.31
C GLY A 275 14.36 8.66 -24.55
N CYS A 276 13.40 9.24 -25.26
CA CYS A 276 12.87 8.63 -26.46
C CYS A 276 13.37 9.31 -27.74
N GLU A 277 13.03 8.72 -28.89
CA GLU A 277 13.40 9.30 -30.20
C GLU A 277 12.71 10.65 -30.43
N GLU A 278 11.62 10.92 -29.70
CA GLU A 278 10.95 12.22 -29.68
C GLU A 278 11.71 13.14 -28.72
N GLU A 279 12.14 14.31 -29.20
CA GLU A 279 12.78 15.35 -28.39
C GLU A 279 11.84 15.78 -27.25
N ASP A 280 12.41 16.08 -26.08
CA ASP A 280 11.70 16.51 -24.87
C ASP A 280 10.59 15.55 -24.41
N MET A 281 10.80 14.24 -24.57
CA MET A 281 9.82 13.21 -24.19
C MET A 281 10.50 12.04 -23.46
N GLU A 282 9.87 11.62 -22.35
CA GLU A 282 10.27 10.45 -21.57
C GLU A 282 9.32 9.26 -21.80
N LYS A 283 9.86 8.05 -21.62
CA LYS A 283 9.09 6.79 -21.63
C LYS A 283 8.98 6.18 -20.23
N LEU A 284 7.77 5.76 -19.90
CA LEU A 284 7.45 4.84 -18.81
C LEU A 284 7.20 3.45 -19.38
N LEU A 285 7.92 2.46 -18.87
CA LEU A 285 7.78 1.06 -19.24
C LEU A 285 6.96 0.33 -18.19
N LEU A 286 5.99 -0.48 -18.66
CA LEU A 286 5.13 -1.31 -17.83
C LEU A 286 5.29 -2.77 -18.27
N TRP A 287 5.62 -3.65 -17.33
CA TRP A 287 5.62 -5.10 -17.54
C TRP A 287 4.64 -5.75 -16.60
N VAL A 288 3.90 -6.73 -17.11
CA VAL A 288 3.00 -7.58 -16.32
C VAL A 288 3.57 -9.00 -16.23
N LEU A 289 3.46 -9.62 -15.07
CA LEU A 289 3.89 -10.99 -14.87
C LEU A 289 2.77 -11.95 -15.32
N GLN A 290 3.02 -12.67 -16.42
CA GLN A 290 2.09 -13.65 -16.99
C GLN A 290 2.83 -14.98 -17.15
N GLU A 291 2.24 -16.07 -16.66
CA GLU A 291 2.83 -17.42 -16.78
C GLU A 291 4.30 -17.47 -16.30
N LYS A 292 4.60 -16.78 -15.19
CA LYS A 292 5.96 -16.65 -14.61
C LYS A 292 6.98 -15.94 -15.52
N ARG A 293 6.52 -15.17 -16.51
CA ARG A 293 7.37 -14.36 -17.41
C ARG A 293 6.89 -12.92 -17.50
N TRP A 294 7.83 -12.00 -17.60
CA TRP A 294 7.52 -10.59 -17.81
C TRP A 294 7.11 -10.35 -19.26
N LYS A 295 5.91 -9.80 -19.45
CA LYS A 295 5.42 -9.32 -20.73
C LYS A 295 5.35 -7.81 -20.70
N GLN A 296 6.12 -7.17 -21.56
CA GLN A 296 6.08 -5.72 -21.72
C GLN A 296 4.76 -5.29 -22.38
N LEU A 297 4.12 -4.28 -21.82
CA LEU A 297 2.99 -3.59 -22.42
C LEU A 297 3.48 -2.34 -23.18
N CYS A 298 2.59 -1.65 -23.90
CA CYS A 298 2.95 -0.46 -24.65
C CYS A 298 3.62 0.61 -23.76
N PRO A 299 4.79 1.15 -24.15
CA PRO A 299 5.38 2.26 -23.42
C PRO A 299 4.44 3.46 -23.38
N VAL A 300 4.41 4.13 -22.24
CA VAL A 300 3.70 5.40 -22.08
C VAL A 300 4.69 6.53 -22.30
N ILE A 301 4.47 7.34 -23.32
CA ILE A 301 5.30 8.51 -23.65
C ILE A 301 4.66 9.75 -23.02
N TYR A 302 5.47 10.65 -22.48
CA TYR A 302 5.01 11.93 -21.96
C TYR A 302 6.05 13.04 -22.09
N PRO A 303 5.61 14.30 -22.12
CA PRO A 303 6.52 15.45 -22.16
C PRO A 303 7.51 15.37 -21.00
N GLU A 304 8.79 15.48 -21.33
CA GLU A 304 9.86 15.71 -20.40
C GLU A 304 9.53 16.98 -19.58
N GLY A 305 9.74 16.88 -18.27
CA GLY A 305 9.31 17.88 -17.31
C GLY A 305 9.97 17.64 -15.97
N ASN A 306 9.61 18.42 -14.96
CA ASN A 306 10.26 18.31 -13.66
C ASN A 306 10.11 16.90 -13.08
N CYS A 307 11.11 16.42 -12.34
CA CYS A 307 11.28 15.03 -11.88
C CYS A 307 9.96 14.32 -11.54
N ARG A 308 9.48 13.46 -12.44
CA ARG A 308 8.27 12.65 -12.22
C ARG A 308 8.60 11.35 -11.48
N HIS A 309 7.97 11.14 -10.32
CA HIS A 309 8.06 9.89 -9.56
C HIS A 309 6.78 9.06 -9.70
N ILE A 310 6.94 7.74 -9.71
CA ILE A 310 5.83 6.79 -9.80
C ILE A 310 5.60 6.23 -8.40
N LEU A 311 4.40 6.45 -7.86
CA LEU A 311 4.03 5.92 -6.55
C LEU A 311 3.41 4.52 -6.63
N GLY A 312 2.76 4.22 -7.75
CA GLY A 312 2.13 2.92 -7.98
C GLY A 312 0.91 3.02 -8.91
N ILE A 313 -0.02 2.10 -8.71
CA ILE A 313 -1.26 1.98 -9.49
C ILE A 313 -2.45 2.03 -8.54
N SER A 314 -3.46 2.82 -8.92
CA SER A 314 -4.73 2.92 -8.21
C SER A 314 -5.56 1.65 -8.40
N ILE A 315 -6.56 1.43 -7.55
CA ILE A 315 -7.49 0.31 -7.70
C ILE A 315 -8.28 0.35 -9.04
N ASP A 316 -8.41 1.53 -9.64
CA ASP A 316 -9.05 1.75 -10.95
C ASP A 316 -8.06 1.57 -12.11
N ASN A 317 -6.85 1.08 -11.84
CA ASN A 317 -5.76 0.85 -12.80
C ASN A 317 -5.19 2.13 -13.42
N GLU A 318 -5.29 3.25 -12.70
CA GLU A 318 -4.66 4.51 -13.08
C GLU A 318 -3.29 4.63 -12.41
N LEU A 319 -2.34 5.19 -13.14
CA LEU A 319 -0.99 5.45 -12.63
C LEU A 319 -1.03 6.62 -11.65
N LEU A 320 -0.49 6.41 -10.45
CA LEU A 320 -0.26 7.45 -9.47
C LEU A 320 1.14 8.02 -9.72
N MET A 321 1.19 9.25 -10.23
CA MET A 321 2.43 9.94 -10.59
C MET A 321 2.53 11.25 -9.82
N THR A 322 3.74 11.68 -9.49
CA THR A 322 3.95 13.00 -8.90
C THR A 322 4.86 13.83 -9.77
N GLU A 323 4.59 15.13 -9.87
CA GLU A 323 5.51 16.10 -10.45
C GLU A 323 6.10 16.97 -9.34
N ARG A 324 7.42 17.17 -9.37
CA ARG A 324 8.16 17.89 -8.32
C ARG A 324 8.54 19.29 -8.81
N GLY A 325 8.38 20.32 -7.99
CA GLY A 325 9.18 21.55 -8.13
C GLY A 325 10.56 21.34 -7.51
N PHE A 326 11.65 21.72 -8.19
CA PHE A 326 13.02 21.36 -7.79
C PHE A 326 13.38 21.66 -6.31
N ASP A 327 12.70 22.62 -5.68
CA ASP A 327 13.09 23.15 -4.35
C ASP A 327 11.96 23.17 -3.29
N THR A 328 10.77 22.62 -3.56
CA THR A 328 9.56 22.98 -2.77
C THR A 328 9.18 22.07 -1.60
N GLY A 329 9.91 20.98 -1.30
CA GLY A 329 9.52 19.99 -0.28
C GLY A 329 8.12 19.38 -0.49
N ILE A 330 7.55 19.60 -1.68
CA ILE A 330 6.17 19.34 -2.05
C ILE A 330 6.17 18.74 -3.45
N ALA A 331 5.29 17.77 -3.69
CA ALA A 331 5.05 17.19 -5.00
C ALA A 331 3.57 17.16 -5.35
N ASP A 332 3.21 17.60 -6.56
CA ASP A 332 1.83 17.59 -7.04
C ASP A 332 1.45 16.18 -7.52
N LEU A 333 0.31 15.66 -7.05
CA LEU A 333 -0.18 14.33 -7.40
C LEU A 333 -1.04 14.39 -8.67
N TYR A 334 -0.79 13.46 -9.59
CA TYR A 334 -1.52 13.28 -10.83
C TYR A 334 -1.99 11.83 -10.95
N LEU A 335 -3.16 11.66 -11.54
CA LEU A 335 -3.67 10.38 -12.00
C LEU A 335 -3.53 10.32 -13.51
N ARG A 336 -3.06 9.18 -14.02
CA ARG A 336 -2.98 8.97 -15.46
C ARG A 336 -3.56 7.64 -15.84
N ASN A 337 -4.55 7.66 -16.73
CA ASN A 337 -5.06 6.43 -17.31
C ASN A 337 -4.04 5.89 -18.32
N TYR A 338 -3.63 4.63 -18.13
CA TYR A 338 -2.64 3.99 -18.97
C TYR A 338 -3.12 3.81 -20.43
N GLU A 339 -4.40 3.54 -20.66
CA GLU A 339 -4.95 3.22 -21.98
C GLU A 339 -5.36 4.47 -22.76
N SER A 340 -6.16 5.33 -22.15
CA SER A 340 -6.64 6.56 -22.79
C SER A 340 -5.58 7.66 -22.82
N LYS A 341 -4.49 7.49 -22.06
CA LYS A 341 -3.41 8.47 -21.85
C LYS A 341 -3.88 9.78 -21.21
N GLN A 342 -5.13 9.86 -20.76
CA GLN A 342 -5.68 11.02 -20.08
C GLN A 342 -4.95 11.26 -18.76
N VAL A 343 -4.56 12.50 -18.51
CA VAL A 343 -3.98 12.96 -17.27
C VAL A 343 -5.02 13.78 -16.52
N LEU A 344 -5.15 13.52 -15.22
CA LEU A 344 -6.02 14.22 -14.29
C LEU A 344 -5.16 14.85 -13.21
N GLU A 345 -5.23 16.18 -13.11
CA GLU A 345 -4.60 16.94 -12.04
C GLU A 345 -5.47 16.82 -10.79
N THR A 346 -4.89 16.33 -9.69
CA THR A 346 -5.68 16.13 -8.46
C THR A 346 -5.76 17.41 -7.61
N GLY A 347 -4.81 18.34 -7.78
CA GLY A 347 -4.62 19.48 -6.88
C GLY A 347 -4.15 19.10 -5.47
N ILE A 348 -3.91 17.80 -5.21
CA ILE A 348 -3.38 17.31 -3.94
C ILE A 348 -1.86 17.45 -4.00
N LYS A 349 -1.31 18.20 -3.04
CA LYS A 349 0.13 18.29 -2.87
C LYS A 349 0.60 17.38 -1.75
N LEU A 350 1.52 16.47 -2.06
CA LEU A 350 2.12 15.53 -1.12
C LEU A 350 3.33 16.16 -0.43
N ALA A 351 3.59 15.72 0.79
CA ALA A 351 4.80 16.08 1.51
C ALA A 351 5.97 15.22 1.02
N VAL A 352 7.13 15.85 0.81
CA VAL A 352 8.40 15.17 0.50
C VAL A 352 9.24 15.11 1.77
N LEU A 353 9.39 13.92 2.32
CA LEU A 353 10.27 13.68 3.46
C LEU A 353 11.66 13.28 3.00
N ARG A 354 12.72 13.85 3.59
CA ARG A 354 14.11 13.52 3.25
C ARG A 354 14.85 12.97 4.47
N TYR A 355 15.39 11.77 4.36
CA TYR A 355 16.29 11.16 5.34
C TYR A 355 17.62 10.80 4.67
N GLY A 356 18.60 11.69 4.78
CA GLY A 356 19.85 11.57 4.02
C GLY A 356 19.55 11.60 2.52
N ASP A 357 19.92 10.53 1.80
CA ASP A 357 19.67 10.38 0.36
C ASP A 357 18.30 9.74 0.04
N ILE A 358 17.51 9.37 1.06
CA ILE A 358 16.22 8.71 0.87
C ILE A 358 15.10 9.74 0.91
N GLU A 359 14.24 9.71 -0.10
CA GLU A 359 13.06 10.54 -0.17
C GLU A 359 11.79 9.70 -0.04
N PHE A 360 10.86 10.12 0.83
CA PHE A 360 9.57 9.47 1.03
C PHE A 360 8.44 10.37 0.56
N LEU A 361 7.62 9.82 -0.33
CA LEU A 361 6.38 10.35 -0.85
C LEU A 361 5.34 9.23 -0.77
N PHE A 362 4.10 9.55 -0.39
CA PHE A 362 3.10 8.51 -0.22
C PHE A 362 1.70 8.92 -0.66
N ALA A 363 1.17 8.14 -1.60
CA ALA A 363 -0.25 8.11 -1.93
C ALA A 363 -0.63 6.69 -2.36
N ILE A 364 -1.75 6.17 -1.83
CA ILE A 364 -2.33 4.90 -2.25
C ILE A 364 -3.85 5.02 -2.37
N THR A 365 -4.47 4.04 -3.01
CA THR A 365 -5.93 3.88 -2.88
C THR A 365 -6.30 3.16 -1.58
N TYR A 366 -7.40 3.60 -0.99
CA TYR A 366 -7.93 3.07 0.26
C TYR A 366 -9.45 2.92 0.16
N ILE A 367 -9.96 1.80 0.67
CA ILE A 367 -11.40 1.55 0.78
C ILE A 367 -11.76 1.48 2.26
N GLU A 368 -12.80 2.19 2.65
CA GLU A 368 -13.35 2.04 3.99
C GLU A 368 -14.08 0.70 4.15
N SER A 369 -13.84 0.00 5.26
CA SER A 369 -14.50 -1.28 5.54
C SER A 369 -14.99 -1.40 6.99
N LEU A 370 -15.95 -2.30 7.17
CA LEU A 370 -16.49 -2.70 8.48
C LEU A 370 -15.68 -3.82 9.14
N VAL A 371 -14.49 -4.15 8.62
CA VAL A 371 -13.68 -5.26 9.15
C VAL A 371 -13.31 -4.95 10.60
N LEU A 372 -13.80 -5.78 11.52
CA LEU A 372 -13.54 -5.65 12.95
C LEU A 372 -12.26 -6.41 13.29
N LEU A 373 -11.33 -5.70 13.94
CA LEU A 373 -10.22 -6.32 14.66
C LEU A 373 -10.78 -6.71 16.02
N ASN A 374 -11.20 -7.97 16.17
CA ASN A 374 -11.68 -8.46 17.45
C ASN A 374 -10.53 -8.50 18.45
N ASN A 375 -10.71 -7.86 19.59
CA ASN A 375 -9.90 -8.15 20.78
C ASN A 375 -10.38 -9.51 21.28
N CYS A 376 -9.53 -10.53 21.24
CA CYS A 376 -9.76 -11.72 22.07
C CYS A 376 -9.52 -11.35 23.53
#